data_AF-A0AAW6CTS6-F1
#
_entry.id   AF-A0AAW6CTS6-F1
#
_cell.length_a   1.000
_cell.length_b   1.000
_cell.length_c   1.000
_cell.angle_alpha   90.00
_cell.angle_beta   90.00
_cell.angle_gamma   90.00
#
_symmetry.space_group_name_H-M   'P 1'
#
loop_
_entity.id
_entity.type
_entity.pdbx_description
1 polymer ?
#
loop_
_entity_poly.entity_id
_entity_poly.type
_entity_poly.pdbx_seq_one_letter_code
_entity_poly.pdbx_strand_id
1 'polypeptide(L)'
;MRKKITAVLTALVMLTGCTANAPVSSENASSSSGFSSENASSSSDFSSENVSSSSGFSSEVSAEGSSYSETQSVTQENDNVNNLDSDEMKVHFIDVGQGDSIFIELPNTKTMLIDAAENEYADRITNYIYSCGYNTLDYVVATHPHSDHIGGMADVIGAFNVENVILSPATHTTKTYTNMLKAIDDSGAKVTIGVAGTEIFSDGDLSAVVIAPVTEDYSDLNNSSVMVMLTYGSRKFLFTGDAENGEENTITADIDCDVLKVGHHGSSTSTSRAFLTAASPEYAVISCGMGNSYGHPHIETLDRLKGAGVKVYRTDLQGDIIMTCDGENITVNAEPSEAGGASSGESKSETTKSTTTTKITNTTVTEKPAEENPVSYSYVLNTNTMKIHRASCSSVSRMSEENKGYTNDYDGAIAQGYVPCKKCKP
;
A
#
# COMPACT_ATOMS: atom_id res chain seq x y z
N MET A 1 -46.85 -14.15 35.22
CA MET A 1 -47.16 -14.18 33.77
C MET A 1 -46.06 -14.98 33.05
N ARG A 2 -46.41 -15.93 32.17
CA ARG A 2 -45.46 -16.62 31.26
C ARG A 2 -46.21 -17.07 29.99
N LYS A 3 -45.73 -16.63 28.82
CA LYS A 3 -45.98 -17.19 27.47
C LYS A 3 -44.60 -17.13 26.79
N LYS A 4 -43.90 -18.21 26.46
CA LYS A 4 -44.26 -19.31 25.53
C LYS A 4 -44.70 -18.76 24.17
N ILE A 5 -43.72 -18.54 23.31
CA ILE A 5 -43.87 -18.42 21.85
C ILE A 5 -44.00 -19.84 21.29
N THR A 6 -44.85 -20.02 20.29
CA THR A 6 -45.09 -21.29 19.61
C THR A 6 -44.77 -21.13 18.13
N ALA A 7 -43.92 -22.00 17.57
CA ALA A 7 -43.65 -22.02 16.14
C ALA A 7 -44.83 -22.63 15.35
N VAL A 8 -45.02 -22.19 14.11
CA VAL A 8 -45.95 -22.79 13.14
C VAL A 8 -45.21 -22.98 11.82
N LEU A 9 -45.51 -24.09 11.12
CA LEU A 9 -44.72 -24.63 10.01
C LEU A 9 -45.58 -24.79 8.74
N THR A 10 -44.99 -24.50 7.58
CA THR A 10 -45.29 -25.02 6.21
C THR A 10 -46.72 -25.35 5.74
N ALA A 11 -47.11 -24.75 4.60
CA ALA A 11 -47.65 -25.43 3.39
C ALA A 11 -47.47 -24.48 2.18
N LEU A 12 -46.99 -24.80 0.96
CA LEU A 12 -46.72 -26.02 0.15
C LEU A 12 -47.84 -26.43 -0.85
N VAL A 13 -47.42 -26.97 -2.01
CA VAL A 13 -48.18 -27.60 -3.14
C VAL A 13 -48.62 -26.60 -4.24
N MET A 14 -47.89 -26.47 -5.39
CA MET A 14 -47.88 -27.28 -6.65
C MET A 14 -49.17 -27.15 -7.51
N LEU A 15 -49.29 -27.49 -8.81
CA LEU A 15 -48.59 -28.34 -9.82
C LEU A 15 -48.65 -27.62 -11.22
N THR A 16 -48.13 -28.02 -12.41
CA THR A 16 -47.32 -29.14 -12.98
C THR A 16 -46.76 -28.72 -14.36
N GLY A 17 -45.77 -29.44 -14.94
CA GLY A 17 -45.41 -29.34 -16.37
C GLY A 17 -44.34 -30.35 -16.83
N CYS A 18 -44.59 -31.11 -17.91
CA CYS A 18 -43.71 -32.18 -18.45
C CYS A 18 -42.98 -31.71 -19.75
N THR A 19 -42.01 -32.40 -20.40
CA THR A 19 -41.80 -33.85 -20.61
C THR A 19 -40.33 -34.27 -20.81
N ALA A 20 -40.08 -35.59 -20.71
CA ALA A 20 -38.79 -36.30 -20.70
C ALA A 20 -37.92 -36.29 -21.98
N ASN A 21 -36.62 -36.65 -21.81
CA ASN A 21 -36.02 -37.81 -22.50
C ASN A 21 -34.71 -38.32 -21.85
N ALA A 22 -34.33 -39.56 -22.16
CA ALA A 22 -33.13 -40.31 -21.74
C ALA A 22 -32.88 -41.43 -22.80
N PRO A 23 -31.96 -42.43 -22.66
CA PRO A 23 -30.87 -42.65 -21.69
C PRO A 23 -29.51 -43.08 -22.34
N VAL A 24 -28.44 -43.24 -21.53
CA VAL A 24 -27.40 -44.30 -21.69
C VAL A 24 -26.97 -44.77 -20.28
N SER A 25 -26.52 -46.01 -20.14
CA SER A 25 -26.26 -46.70 -18.87
C SER A 25 -24.78 -47.07 -18.62
N SER A 26 -24.44 -47.26 -17.34
CA SER A 26 -23.65 -48.42 -16.89
C SER A 26 -23.80 -48.66 -15.38
N GLU A 27 -23.94 -49.93 -15.00
CA GLU A 27 -23.98 -50.43 -13.61
C GLU A 27 -22.54 -50.71 -13.10
N ASN A 28 -22.20 -51.14 -11.87
CA ASN A 28 -22.88 -51.77 -10.71
C ASN A 28 -22.14 -51.32 -9.42
N ALA A 29 -22.74 -51.17 -8.24
CA ALA A 29 -23.07 -52.20 -7.23
C ALA A 29 -21.85 -53.00 -6.69
N SER A 30 -21.70 -53.31 -5.39
CA SER A 30 -22.51 -52.95 -4.20
C SER A 30 -21.81 -53.34 -2.87
N SER A 31 -22.49 -53.03 -1.76
CA SER A 31 -22.43 -53.67 -0.43
C SER A 31 -21.32 -53.24 0.55
N SER A 32 -21.49 -53.32 1.88
CA SER A 32 -22.55 -52.83 2.80
C SER A 32 -22.43 -53.54 4.15
N SER A 33 -21.84 -52.88 5.15
CA SER A 33 -22.08 -53.11 6.58
C SER A 33 -21.54 -51.91 7.39
N GLY A 34 -22.09 -51.52 8.54
CA GLY A 34 -23.35 -51.96 9.15
C GLY A 34 -23.25 -52.29 10.64
N PHE A 35 -23.09 -51.28 11.50
CA PHE A 35 -23.46 -51.40 12.92
C PHE A 35 -23.80 -50.03 13.54
N SER A 36 -24.36 -50.06 14.75
CA SER A 36 -25.00 -48.92 15.44
C SER A 36 -24.35 -48.63 16.81
N SER A 37 -24.57 -47.43 17.35
CA SER A 37 -24.80 -47.09 18.79
C SER A 37 -23.81 -47.61 19.87
N GLU A 38 -23.36 -46.84 20.87
CA GLU A 38 -24.18 -46.18 21.90
C GLU A 38 -23.42 -45.07 22.69
N ASN A 39 -24.14 -44.44 23.64
CA ASN A 39 -23.68 -43.51 24.67
C ASN A 39 -22.37 -43.87 25.41
N ALA A 40 -21.67 -42.84 25.90
CA ALA A 40 -21.45 -42.69 27.34
C ALA A 40 -21.21 -41.21 27.71
N SER A 41 -21.82 -40.76 28.80
CA SER A 41 -21.53 -39.47 29.45
C SER A 41 -20.69 -39.69 30.71
N SER A 42 -19.91 -38.67 31.10
CA SER A 42 -19.59 -38.44 32.51
C SER A 42 -19.39 -36.95 32.74
N SER A 43 -19.68 -36.50 33.97
CA SER A 43 -19.74 -35.09 34.36
C SER A 43 -18.90 -34.85 35.61
N SER A 44 -18.51 -33.59 35.82
CA SER A 44 -18.15 -33.09 37.14
C SER A 44 -18.35 -31.58 37.20
N ASP A 45 -19.49 -31.14 37.74
CA ASP A 45 -19.65 -29.77 38.24
C ASP A 45 -18.74 -29.56 39.45
N PHE A 46 -18.20 -28.35 39.62
CA PHE A 46 -18.13 -27.77 40.96
C PHE A 46 -18.36 -26.24 40.91
N SER A 47 -18.90 -25.71 42.00
CA SER A 47 -19.66 -24.46 42.02
C SER A 47 -18.85 -23.21 42.41
N SER A 48 -19.51 -22.07 42.27
CA SER A 48 -19.02 -20.69 42.35
C SER A 48 -18.94 -20.10 43.77
N GLU A 49 -18.55 -18.81 43.81
CA GLU A 49 -18.73 -17.80 44.88
C GLU A 49 -17.69 -17.72 46.01
N ASN A 50 -17.38 -16.56 46.64
CA ASN A 50 -17.51 -15.11 46.30
C ASN A 50 -16.81 -14.27 47.43
N VAL A 51 -16.81 -12.93 47.34
CA VAL A 51 -16.70 -11.92 48.42
C VAL A 51 -15.30 -11.48 48.92
N SER A 52 -14.85 -10.35 48.35
CA SER A 52 -14.21 -9.15 48.95
C SER A 52 -13.13 -9.23 50.06
N SER A 53 -12.20 -8.26 50.01
CA SER A 53 -12.21 -7.12 50.95
C SER A 53 -11.27 -6.00 50.51
N SER A 54 -11.45 -4.80 51.05
CA SER A 54 -10.66 -3.60 50.74
C SER A 54 -9.87 -3.12 51.96
N SER A 55 -8.74 -2.45 51.72
CA SER A 55 -8.17 -1.50 52.67
C SER A 55 -7.39 -0.44 51.88
N GLY A 56 -7.38 0.79 52.37
CA GLY A 56 -6.58 1.89 51.83
C GLY A 56 -5.85 2.59 52.98
N PHE A 57 -4.75 3.27 52.67
CA PHE A 57 -4.03 4.08 53.64
C PHE A 57 -3.44 5.31 52.94
N SER A 58 -3.72 6.49 53.50
CA SER A 58 -3.18 7.77 53.04
C SER A 58 -2.25 8.34 54.09
N SER A 59 -1.17 8.99 53.66
CA SER A 59 -0.43 9.92 54.51
C SER A 59 0.30 10.97 53.67
N GLU A 60 -0.03 12.23 53.87
CA GLU A 60 0.66 13.40 53.31
C GLU A 60 1.92 13.70 54.13
N VAL A 61 2.96 14.28 53.49
CA VAL A 61 3.99 15.08 54.17
C VAL A 61 4.36 16.25 53.26
N SER A 62 4.44 17.46 53.82
CA SER A 62 4.57 18.70 53.05
C SER A 62 5.89 19.46 53.32
N ALA A 63 6.34 20.15 52.27
CA ALA A 63 7.12 21.39 52.25
C ALA A 63 8.48 21.48 53.00
N GLU A 64 9.56 21.64 52.21
CA GLU A 64 10.56 22.74 52.21
C GLU A 64 11.80 22.26 51.40
N GLY A 65 12.51 23.07 50.59
CA GLY A 65 12.32 24.45 50.13
C GLY A 65 13.56 24.98 49.39
N SER A 66 13.47 26.19 48.80
CA SER A 66 14.58 27.06 48.32
C SER A 66 15.10 26.97 46.86
N SER A 67 15.58 28.13 46.42
CA SER A 67 16.43 28.49 45.24
C SER A 67 15.90 28.26 43.81
N TYR A 68 15.58 29.38 43.16
CA TYR A 68 15.67 29.53 41.70
C TYR A 68 17.12 29.36 41.22
N SER A 69 17.30 28.79 40.03
CA SER A 69 18.37 29.18 39.12
C SER A 69 17.79 29.30 37.71
N GLU A 70 18.13 30.37 37.02
CA GLU A 70 17.65 30.70 35.68
C GLU A 70 18.51 30.00 34.63
N THR A 71 17.89 29.23 33.74
CA THR A 71 18.55 28.66 32.55
C THR A 71 17.65 28.83 31.33
N GLN A 72 18.05 29.74 30.44
CA GLN A 72 17.42 29.90 29.13
C GLN A 72 17.75 28.70 28.25
N SER A 73 16.81 27.78 28.07
CA SER A 73 16.81 26.82 26.97
C SER A 73 15.95 27.39 25.83
N VAL A 74 16.58 27.74 24.71
CA VAL A 74 15.85 28.17 23.50
C VAL A 74 15.09 26.96 22.95
N THR A 75 13.79 26.93 23.16
CA THR A 75 12.89 26.06 22.41
C THR A 75 12.72 26.63 21.01
N GLN A 76 13.16 25.90 19.98
CA GLN A 76 12.50 26.04 18.68
C GLN A 76 11.07 25.53 18.84
N GLU A 77 10.12 26.26 18.27
CA GLU A 77 8.74 25.82 18.19
C GLU A 77 8.69 24.67 17.17
N ASN A 78 8.33 23.47 17.65
CA ASN A 78 7.92 22.37 16.78
C ASN A 78 6.41 22.54 16.56
N ASP A 79 6.00 22.93 15.37
CA ASP A 79 4.59 23.20 15.01
C ASP A 79 3.72 21.93 14.89
N ASN A 80 4.08 20.84 15.59
CA ASN A 80 3.23 19.67 15.80
C ASN A 80 2.16 19.98 16.88
N VAL A 81 1.35 21.00 16.64
CA VAL A 81 0.07 21.21 17.31
C VAL A 81 -0.97 20.41 16.52
N ASN A 82 -1.65 19.47 17.17
CA ASN A 82 -2.66 18.63 16.53
C ASN A 82 -3.72 19.52 15.85
N ASN A 83 -3.82 19.47 14.52
CA ASN A 83 -4.72 20.33 13.74
C ASN A 83 -6.16 19.77 13.75
N LEU A 84 -6.74 19.68 14.94
CA LEU A 84 -8.10 19.17 15.19
C LEU A 84 -9.21 20.17 14.80
N ASP A 85 -8.83 21.37 14.38
CA ASP A 85 -9.71 22.49 14.02
C ASP A 85 -9.61 22.87 12.51
N SER A 86 -8.96 22.04 11.66
CA SER A 86 -8.92 22.28 10.21
C SER A 86 -9.94 21.46 9.44
N ASP A 87 -10.82 22.15 8.71
CA ASP A 87 -11.66 21.62 7.63
C ASP A 87 -10.80 21.26 6.38
N GLU A 88 -9.67 20.58 6.57
CA GLU A 88 -8.74 20.16 5.53
C GLU A 88 -8.65 18.63 5.48
N MET A 89 -8.87 18.05 4.31
CA MET A 89 -8.52 16.66 4.01
C MET A 89 -7.06 16.58 3.58
N LYS A 90 -6.30 15.59 4.08
CA LYS A 90 -4.94 15.31 3.60
C LYS A 90 -4.83 13.89 3.08
N VAL A 91 -4.30 13.71 1.87
CA VAL A 91 -4.05 12.40 1.25
C VAL A 91 -2.54 12.20 1.14
N HIS A 92 -2.02 11.24 1.90
CA HIS A 92 -0.60 10.93 2.05
C HIS A 92 -0.29 9.65 1.29
N PHE A 93 0.27 9.77 0.09
CA PHE A 93 0.84 8.67 -0.67
C PHE A 93 2.24 8.40 -0.10
N ILE A 94 2.34 7.39 0.77
CA ILE A 94 3.58 7.08 1.49
C ILE A 94 4.56 6.42 0.52
N ASP A 95 5.81 6.88 0.48
CA ASP A 95 6.89 6.21 -0.24
C ASP A 95 7.26 4.92 0.51
N VAL A 96 6.64 3.83 0.10
CA VAL A 96 6.84 2.46 0.60
C VAL A 96 7.68 1.63 -0.37
N GLY A 97 8.53 2.28 -1.17
CA GLY A 97 9.20 1.60 -2.27
C GLY A 97 8.17 1.05 -3.27
N GLN A 98 8.22 -0.26 -3.54
CA GLN A 98 7.27 -0.90 -4.44
C GLN A 98 6.04 -1.38 -3.68
N GLY A 99 4.89 -0.75 -3.97
CA GLY A 99 3.60 -1.07 -3.40
C GLY A 99 2.74 0.17 -3.16
N ASP A 100 1.54 -0.04 -2.60
CA ASP A 100 0.64 1.03 -2.21
C ASP A 100 0.49 1.09 -0.68
N SER A 101 0.61 2.28 -0.12
CA SER A 101 -0.03 2.62 1.16
C SER A 101 -0.38 4.11 1.16
N ILE A 102 -1.66 4.40 1.36
CA ILE A 102 -2.23 5.75 1.23
C ILE A 102 -3.01 6.06 2.50
N PHE A 103 -2.41 6.86 3.38
CA PHE A 103 -3.06 7.33 4.60
C PHE A 103 -3.82 8.63 4.32
N ILE A 104 -5.01 8.77 4.91
CA ILE A 104 -5.92 9.89 4.65
C ILE A 104 -6.43 10.43 5.98
N GLU A 105 -6.08 11.69 6.26
CA GLU A 105 -6.69 12.49 7.32
C GLU A 105 -7.98 13.09 6.75
N LEU A 106 -9.14 12.73 7.31
CA LEU A 106 -10.45 13.23 6.87
C LEU A 106 -10.85 14.47 7.69
N PRO A 107 -11.53 15.46 7.09
CA PRO A 107 -11.81 16.74 7.73
C PRO A 107 -12.80 16.62 8.91
N ASN A 108 -13.55 15.52 9.01
CA ASN A 108 -14.36 15.18 10.20
C ASN A 108 -13.54 14.47 11.30
N THR A 109 -12.22 14.72 11.38
CA THR A 109 -11.21 14.13 12.29
C THR A 109 -10.98 12.61 12.18
N LYS A 110 -11.66 11.95 11.24
CA LYS A 110 -11.51 10.52 10.97
C LYS A 110 -10.29 10.20 10.12
N THR A 111 -10.06 8.91 9.93
CA THR A 111 -8.93 8.37 9.18
C THR A 111 -9.34 7.28 8.20
N MET A 112 -8.68 7.24 7.04
CA MET A 112 -8.69 6.07 6.16
C MET A 112 -7.25 5.63 5.85
N LEU A 113 -7.04 4.32 5.75
CA LEU A 113 -5.86 3.74 5.12
C LEU A 113 -6.29 2.90 3.92
N ILE A 114 -5.70 3.15 2.75
CA ILE A 114 -5.85 2.29 1.57
C ILE A 114 -4.51 1.60 1.34
N ASP A 115 -4.52 0.27 1.49
CA ASP A 115 -3.36 -0.62 1.41
C ASP A 115 -2.20 -0.32 2.39
N ALA A 116 -1.34 -1.32 2.58
CA ALA A 116 -0.33 -1.40 3.62
C ALA A 116 1.02 -1.97 3.12
N ALA A 117 1.28 -1.84 1.80
CA ALA A 117 2.53 -2.20 1.12
C ALA A 117 3.04 -3.64 1.35
N GLU A 118 4.26 -3.93 0.88
CA GLU A 118 5.01 -5.12 1.28
C GLU A 118 5.30 -5.14 2.79
N ASN A 119 5.44 -6.35 3.35
CA ASN A 119 5.53 -6.54 4.81
C ASN A 119 6.74 -5.82 5.45
N GLU A 120 7.82 -5.60 4.70
CA GLU A 120 9.01 -4.89 5.19
C GLU A 120 8.77 -3.38 5.46
N TYR A 121 7.68 -2.80 4.96
CA TYR A 121 7.32 -1.39 5.16
C TYR A 121 6.29 -1.18 6.29
N ALA A 122 5.81 -2.24 6.95
CA ALA A 122 4.82 -2.13 8.03
C ALA A 122 5.29 -1.21 9.18
N ASP A 123 6.56 -1.33 9.60
CA ASP A 123 7.18 -0.43 10.59
C ASP A 123 7.23 1.02 10.08
N ARG A 124 7.41 1.27 8.78
CA ARG A 124 7.40 2.63 8.22
C ARG A 124 6.01 3.23 8.22
N ILE A 125 4.99 2.48 7.79
CA ILE A 125 3.59 2.92 7.72
C ILE A 125 3.05 3.21 9.13
N THR A 126 3.25 2.29 10.07
CA THR A 126 2.80 2.47 11.47
C THR A 126 3.45 3.69 12.12
N ASN A 127 4.78 3.83 12.03
CA ASN A 127 5.46 5.00 12.60
C ASN A 127 5.09 6.32 11.88
N TYR A 128 4.80 6.30 10.57
CA TYR A 128 4.31 7.48 9.84
C TYR A 128 2.96 7.95 10.40
N ILE A 129 1.98 7.05 10.50
CA ILE A 129 0.63 7.37 10.98
C ILE A 129 0.65 7.82 12.46
N TYR A 130 1.46 7.16 13.31
CA TYR A 130 1.71 7.63 14.68
C TYR A 130 2.36 9.03 14.71
N SER A 131 3.22 9.37 13.75
CA SER A 131 3.86 10.69 13.67
C SER A 131 2.90 11.81 13.24
N CYS A 132 1.84 11.48 12.48
CA CYS A 132 0.68 12.33 12.25
C CYS A 132 -0.22 12.48 13.49
N GLY A 133 0.02 11.73 14.57
CA GLY A 133 -0.70 11.81 15.84
C GLY A 133 -1.86 10.82 16.00
N TYR A 134 -2.11 9.95 15.02
CA TYR A 134 -3.26 9.05 15.00
C TYR A 134 -2.93 7.67 15.61
N ASN A 135 -3.89 7.08 16.31
CA ASN A 135 -3.82 5.74 16.92
C ASN A 135 -5.01 4.83 16.57
N THR A 136 -5.91 5.35 15.73
CA THR A 136 -7.15 4.72 15.27
C THR A 136 -7.17 4.79 13.74
N LEU A 137 -7.77 3.79 13.11
CA LEU A 137 -8.10 3.77 11.69
C LEU A 137 -9.61 3.50 11.56
N ASP A 138 -10.40 4.54 11.28
CA ASP A 138 -11.85 4.41 11.13
C ASP A 138 -12.20 3.48 9.96
N TYR A 139 -11.43 3.57 8.88
CA TYR A 139 -11.61 2.78 7.66
C TYR A 139 -10.26 2.22 7.18
N VAL A 140 -10.20 0.92 6.95
CA VAL A 140 -9.06 0.27 6.28
C VAL A 140 -9.56 -0.42 5.02
N VAL A 141 -8.98 -0.08 3.87
CA VAL A 141 -9.29 -0.70 2.58
C VAL A 141 -8.12 -1.60 2.18
N ALA A 142 -8.41 -2.87 1.90
CA ALA A 142 -7.46 -3.80 1.29
C ALA A 142 -7.91 -4.04 -0.16
N THR A 143 -7.23 -3.42 -1.12
CA THR A 143 -7.74 -3.36 -2.51
C THR A 143 -7.81 -4.73 -3.15
N HIS A 144 -6.76 -5.54 -3.05
CA HIS A 144 -6.71 -6.90 -3.58
C HIS A 144 -5.61 -7.77 -2.91
N PRO A 145 -5.58 -9.10 -3.10
CA PRO A 145 -4.76 -10.01 -2.28
C PRO A 145 -3.23 -10.05 -2.53
N HIS A 146 -2.62 -9.13 -3.28
CA HIS A 146 -1.18 -9.12 -3.55
C HIS A 146 -0.34 -8.54 -2.40
N SER A 147 0.92 -8.96 -2.30
CA SER A 147 1.75 -8.69 -1.12
C SER A 147 2.28 -7.25 -1.06
N ASP A 148 2.43 -6.58 -2.19
CA ASP A 148 2.71 -5.14 -2.31
C ASP A 148 1.50 -4.23 -1.99
N HIS A 149 0.37 -4.83 -1.58
CA HIS A 149 -0.84 -4.13 -1.11
C HIS A 149 -1.25 -4.55 0.30
N ILE A 150 -1.25 -5.86 0.59
CA ILE A 150 -1.68 -6.39 1.90
C ILE A 150 -0.54 -6.97 2.76
N GLY A 151 0.72 -6.79 2.36
CA GLY A 151 1.92 -7.28 3.04
C GLY A 151 2.05 -6.80 4.48
N GLY A 152 2.00 -5.49 4.72
CA GLY A 152 2.03 -4.91 6.07
C GLY A 152 0.69 -4.95 6.81
N MET A 153 -0.40 -5.35 6.15
CA MET A 153 -1.77 -5.15 6.66
C MET A 153 -2.04 -5.86 7.99
N ALA A 154 -1.45 -7.04 8.22
CA ALA A 154 -1.61 -7.77 9.48
C ALA A 154 -0.96 -7.04 10.68
N ASP A 155 0.20 -6.44 10.46
CA ASP A 155 0.97 -5.74 11.50
C ASP A 155 0.40 -4.34 11.75
N VAL A 156 -0.07 -3.65 10.71
CA VAL A 156 -0.81 -2.38 10.80
C VAL A 156 -2.11 -2.55 11.59
N ILE A 157 -2.93 -3.57 11.28
CA ILE A 157 -4.18 -3.83 12.02
C ILE A 157 -3.89 -4.25 13.47
N GLY A 158 -2.73 -4.86 13.74
CA GLY A 158 -2.26 -5.14 15.10
C GLY A 158 -1.76 -3.93 15.90
N ALA A 159 -1.47 -2.80 15.23
CA ALA A 159 -0.92 -1.59 15.83
C ALA A 159 -1.97 -0.50 16.14
N PHE A 160 -3.07 -0.45 15.38
CA PHE A 160 -4.11 0.57 15.48
C PHE A 160 -5.43 0.02 16.02
N ASN A 161 -6.23 0.90 16.63
CA ASN A 161 -7.66 0.62 16.85
C ASN A 161 -8.39 0.72 15.50
N VAL A 162 -8.84 -0.40 14.93
CA VAL A 162 -9.49 -0.44 13.61
C VAL A 162 -11.00 -0.61 13.75
N GLU A 163 -11.80 0.31 13.21
CA GLU A 163 -13.27 0.22 13.35
C GLU A 163 -13.97 -0.55 12.22
N ASN A 164 -13.57 -0.33 10.97
CA ASN A 164 -14.23 -0.87 9.78
C ASN A 164 -13.18 -1.27 8.74
N VAL A 165 -13.35 -2.45 8.13
CA VAL A 165 -12.44 -2.98 7.09
C VAL A 165 -13.23 -3.30 5.83
N ILE A 166 -12.75 -2.80 4.70
CA ILE A 166 -13.33 -2.99 3.38
C ILE A 166 -12.37 -3.90 2.61
N LEU A 167 -12.83 -5.11 2.30
CA LEU A 167 -12.02 -6.13 1.62
C LEU A 167 -12.46 -6.32 0.17
N SER A 168 -11.50 -6.63 -0.69
CA SER A 168 -11.77 -7.28 -1.98
C SER A 168 -12.70 -8.49 -1.83
N PRO A 169 -13.61 -8.73 -2.80
CA PRO A 169 -14.37 -9.98 -2.88
C PRO A 169 -13.48 -11.19 -3.26
N ALA A 170 -12.27 -10.96 -3.80
CA ALA A 170 -11.35 -12.05 -4.10
C ALA A 170 -10.71 -12.64 -2.83
N THR A 171 -10.53 -13.95 -2.84
CA THR A 171 -9.90 -14.68 -1.72
C THR A 171 -8.63 -15.38 -2.18
N HIS A 172 -7.65 -15.50 -1.29
CA HIS A 172 -6.38 -16.13 -1.62
C HIS A 172 -5.89 -17.07 -0.50
N THR A 173 -4.79 -17.79 -0.76
CA THR A 173 -4.22 -18.79 0.16
C THR A 173 -2.77 -18.48 0.57
N THR A 174 -2.27 -17.29 0.23
CA THR A 174 -0.99 -16.78 0.73
C THR A 174 -1.03 -16.58 2.24
N LYS A 175 0.13 -16.76 2.89
CA LYS A 175 0.30 -16.44 4.32
C LYS A 175 -0.12 -15.00 4.64
N THR A 176 0.26 -14.07 3.77
CA THR A 176 -0.12 -12.64 3.84
C THR A 176 -1.63 -12.47 4.00
N TYR A 177 -2.41 -13.06 3.09
CA TYR A 177 -3.88 -13.00 3.13
C TYR A 177 -4.46 -13.67 4.37
N THR A 178 -3.95 -14.84 4.78
CA THR A 178 -4.42 -15.51 6.01
C THR A 178 -4.02 -14.78 7.29
N ASN A 179 -2.89 -14.09 7.31
CA ASN A 179 -2.44 -13.27 8.45
C ASN A 179 -3.30 -12.02 8.56
N MET A 180 -3.58 -11.34 7.44
CA MET A 180 -4.50 -10.20 7.37
C MET A 180 -5.88 -10.58 7.90
N LEU A 181 -6.48 -11.66 7.39
CA LEU A 181 -7.78 -12.14 7.89
C LEU A 181 -7.77 -12.47 9.39
N LYS A 182 -6.66 -12.99 9.92
CA LYS A 182 -6.53 -13.24 11.36
C LYS A 182 -6.43 -11.95 12.17
N ALA A 183 -5.66 -10.96 11.72
CA ALA A 183 -5.56 -9.67 12.39
C ALA A 183 -6.92 -8.93 12.41
N ILE A 184 -7.70 -9.05 11.34
CA ILE A 184 -9.07 -8.53 11.26
C ILE A 184 -9.98 -9.20 12.30
N ASP A 185 -9.97 -10.54 12.39
CA ASP A 185 -10.73 -11.30 13.40
C ASP A 185 -10.29 -10.97 14.85
N ASP A 186 -8.98 -10.84 15.08
CA ASP A 186 -8.40 -10.44 16.38
C ASP A 186 -8.79 -9.01 16.79
N SER A 187 -8.89 -8.08 15.84
CA SER A 187 -9.24 -6.67 16.11
C SER A 187 -10.71 -6.45 16.43
N GLY A 188 -11.60 -7.34 15.95
CA GLY A 188 -13.05 -7.17 16.07
C GLY A 188 -13.66 -6.10 15.14
N ALA A 189 -12.90 -5.61 14.16
CA ALA A 189 -13.36 -4.60 13.21
C ALA A 189 -14.53 -5.08 12.34
N LYS A 190 -15.39 -4.15 11.88
CA LYS A 190 -16.55 -4.47 11.04
C LYS A 190 -16.12 -4.72 9.60
N VAL A 191 -16.19 -5.98 9.15
CA VAL A 191 -15.83 -6.35 7.76
C VAL A 191 -16.98 -6.10 6.79
N THR A 192 -16.69 -5.39 5.70
CA THR A 192 -17.56 -5.19 4.54
C THR A 192 -16.82 -5.63 3.27
N ILE A 193 -17.54 -6.19 2.30
CA ILE A 193 -16.96 -6.51 0.98
C ILE A 193 -17.14 -5.29 0.05
N GLY A 194 -16.05 -4.79 -0.49
CA GLY A 194 -16.04 -3.70 -1.45
C GLY A 194 -16.36 -4.19 -2.86
N VAL A 195 -17.53 -3.80 -3.37
CA VAL A 195 -17.94 -3.96 -4.77
C VAL A 195 -18.59 -2.66 -5.25
N ALA A 196 -18.75 -2.50 -6.56
CA ALA A 196 -19.36 -1.30 -7.14
C ALA A 196 -20.71 -0.95 -6.49
N GLY A 197 -20.78 0.24 -5.88
CA GLY A 197 -21.94 0.75 -5.13
C GLY A 197 -21.89 0.54 -3.61
N THR A 198 -20.84 -0.08 -3.04
CA THR A 198 -20.63 -0.11 -1.58
C THR A 198 -20.26 1.30 -1.08
N GLU A 199 -21.17 1.96 -0.38
CA GLU A 199 -20.89 3.18 0.38
C GLU A 199 -20.02 2.84 1.61
N ILE A 200 -18.88 3.51 1.76
CA ILE A 200 -17.98 3.39 2.91
C ILE A 200 -18.41 4.39 4.00
N PHE A 201 -18.71 5.62 3.58
CA PHE A 201 -19.40 6.64 4.37
C PHE A 201 -19.99 7.74 3.48
N SER A 202 -20.95 8.47 4.04
CA SER A 202 -21.51 9.70 3.48
C SER A 202 -21.84 10.65 4.63
N ASP A 203 -21.22 11.83 4.65
CA ASP A 203 -21.26 12.80 5.75
C ASP A 203 -21.20 14.24 5.19
N GLY A 204 -22.37 14.81 4.90
CA GLY A 204 -22.47 16.15 4.29
C GLY A 204 -22.00 16.17 2.84
N ASP A 205 -20.87 16.85 2.59
CA ASP A 205 -20.16 16.94 1.31
C ASP A 205 -18.90 16.05 1.26
N LEU A 206 -18.63 15.31 2.33
CA LEU A 206 -17.58 14.29 2.42
C LEU A 206 -18.18 12.89 2.20
N SER A 207 -17.72 12.13 1.21
CA SER A 207 -18.23 10.76 0.97
C SER A 207 -17.18 9.86 0.32
N ALA A 208 -17.24 8.56 0.61
CA ALA A 208 -16.38 7.55 0.00
C ALA A 208 -17.21 6.36 -0.46
N VAL A 209 -17.07 6.00 -1.74
CA VAL A 209 -17.87 4.94 -2.39
C VAL A 209 -16.95 4.05 -3.22
N VAL A 210 -17.14 2.74 -3.11
CA VAL A 210 -16.47 1.76 -3.96
C VAL A 210 -17.12 1.78 -5.35
N ILE A 211 -16.34 1.98 -6.40
CA ILE A 211 -16.81 2.01 -7.80
C ILE A 211 -16.54 0.72 -8.58
N ALA A 212 -15.61 -0.11 -8.10
CA ALA A 212 -15.24 -1.42 -8.66
C ALA A 212 -14.64 -2.32 -7.55
N PRO A 213 -14.62 -3.65 -7.69
CA PRO A 213 -15.03 -4.41 -8.87
C PRO A 213 -16.54 -4.41 -9.11
N VAL A 214 -16.93 -4.36 -10.39
CA VAL A 214 -18.29 -4.45 -10.92
C VAL A 214 -18.64 -5.91 -11.26
N THR A 215 -17.64 -6.73 -11.60
CA THR A 215 -17.82 -8.12 -12.06
C THR A 215 -17.28 -9.15 -11.06
N GLU A 216 -17.81 -10.38 -11.12
CA GLU A 216 -17.37 -11.49 -10.26
C GLU A 216 -16.22 -12.33 -10.88
N ASP A 217 -15.46 -11.78 -11.85
CA ASP A 217 -14.30 -12.47 -12.45
C ASP A 217 -12.99 -12.03 -11.78
N TYR A 218 -12.58 -12.80 -10.78
CA TYR A 218 -11.31 -12.62 -10.06
C TYR A 218 -10.25 -13.64 -10.51
N SER A 219 -10.29 -14.08 -11.77
CA SER A 219 -9.27 -14.98 -12.34
C SER A 219 -7.91 -14.30 -12.49
N ASP A 220 -7.90 -12.97 -12.60
CA ASP A 220 -6.78 -12.10 -12.29
C ASP A 220 -7.12 -11.30 -11.01
N LEU A 221 -6.20 -11.31 -10.04
CA LEU A 221 -6.38 -10.66 -8.75
C LEU A 221 -6.27 -9.14 -8.86
N ASN A 222 -5.53 -8.59 -9.83
CA ASN A 222 -5.43 -7.15 -10.04
C ASN A 222 -6.80 -6.54 -10.36
N ASN A 223 -7.59 -7.24 -11.18
CA ASN A 223 -8.95 -6.87 -11.55
C ASN A 223 -10.00 -7.08 -10.43
N SER A 224 -9.59 -7.57 -9.25
CA SER A 224 -10.42 -7.60 -8.03
C SER A 224 -10.21 -6.38 -7.11
N SER A 225 -9.44 -5.38 -7.56
CA SER A 225 -9.11 -4.17 -6.81
C SER A 225 -10.37 -3.39 -6.39
N VAL A 226 -10.53 -3.19 -5.07
CA VAL A 226 -11.52 -2.24 -4.51
C VAL A 226 -11.13 -0.82 -4.91
N MET A 227 -11.72 -0.32 -6.00
CA MET A 227 -11.51 1.04 -6.47
C MET A 227 -12.41 1.99 -5.68
N VAL A 228 -11.84 3.02 -5.04
CA VAL A 228 -12.56 3.96 -4.17
C VAL A 228 -12.57 5.35 -4.80
N MET A 229 -13.77 5.92 -4.94
CA MET A 229 -13.97 7.35 -5.20
C MET A 229 -14.23 8.05 -3.86
N LEU A 230 -13.33 8.95 -3.47
CA LEU A 230 -13.44 9.82 -2.30
C LEU A 230 -13.74 11.23 -2.77
N THR A 231 -14.86 11.79 -2.33
CA THR A 231 -15.29 13.16 -2.64
C THR A 231 -15.24 14.01 -1.37
N TYR A 232 -14.70 15.22 -1.47
CA TYR A 232 -14.84 16.26 -0.45
C TYR A 232 -15.18 17.61 -1.11
N GLY A 233 -16.35 18.15 -0.79
CA GLY A 233 -16.83 19.42 -1.33
C GLY A 233 -17.06 19.33 -2.84
N SER A 234 -16.21 20.04 -3.61
CA SER A 234 -16.19 20.02 -5.07
C SER A 234 -15.13 19.09 -5.67
N ARG A 235 -14.26 18.48 -4.84
CA ARG A 235 -13.08 17.74 -5.28
C ARG A 235 -13.22 16.23 -5.10
N LYS A 236 -12.63 15.48 -6.03
CA LYS A 236 -12.72 14.03 -6.16
C LYS A 236 -11.35 13.37 -6.30
N PHE A 237 -11.13 12.31 -5.54
CA PHE A 237 -9.91 11.50 -5.52
C PHE A 237 -10.27 10.05 -5.87
N LEU A 238 -9.63 9.51 -6.92
CA LEU A 238 -9.86 8.15 -7.39
C LEU A 238 -8.67 7.24 -7.07
N PHE A 239 -8.90 6.29 -6.18
CA PHE A 239 -7.94 5.25 -5.79
C PHE A 239 -8.26 3.95 -6.53
N THR A 240 -7.32 3.44 -7.33
CA THR A 240 -7.59 2.33 -8.26
C THR A 240 -7.13 0.95 -7.78
N GLY A 241 -6.25 0.89 -6.77
CA GLY A 241 -5.38 -0.27 -6.60
C GLY A 241 -4.69 -0.62 -7.92
N ASP A 242 -4.69 -1.92 -8.26
CA ASP A 242 -4.00 -2.46 -9.43
C ASP A 242 -4.95 -2.86 -10.57
N ALA A 243 -6.18 -2.35 -10.57
CA ALA A 243 -7.15 -2.55 -11.65
C ALA A 243 -6.49 -2.36 -13.04
N GLU A 244 -6.65 -3.35 -13.92
CA GLU A 244 -6.09 -3.32 -15.27
C GLU A 244 -7.14 -2.90 -16.30
N ASN A 245 -6.72 -2.84 -17.58
CA ASN A 245 -7.61 -2.74 -18.73
C ASN A 245 -8.83 -3.71 -18.68
N GLY A 246 -8.75 -4.82 -17.93
CA GLY A 246 -9.88 -5.73 -17.74
C GLY A 246 -11.03 -5.05 -17.00
N GLU A 247 -10.81 -4.68 -15.75
CA GLU A 247 -11.82 -4.07 -14.88
C GLU A 247 -12.08 -2.59 -15.24
N GLU A 248 -11.11 -1.85 -15.75
CA GLU A 248 -11.34 -0.47 -16.24
C GLU A 248 -12.46 -0.37 -17.28
N ASN A 249 -12.69 -1.43 -18.08
CA ASN A 249 -13.73 -1.46 -19.10
C ASN A 249 -15.09 -1.96 -18.59
N THR A 250 -15.23 -2.36 -17.32
CA THR A 250 -16.50 -2.77 -16.69
C THR A 250 -17.21 -1.60 -16.01
N ILE A 251 -16.46 -0.55 -15.64
CA ILE A 251 -16.92 0.57 -14.83
C ILE A 251 -18.06 1.33 -15.52
N THR A 252 -19.15 1.53 -14.79
CA THR A 252 -20.36 2.25 -15.26
C THR A 252 -20.68 3.51 -14.45
N ALA A 253 -19.89 3.81 -13.42
CA ALA A 253 -19.99 5.05 -12.64
C ALA A 253 -19.41 6.26 -13.41
N ASP A 254 -19.76 7.46 -12.95
CA ASP A 254 -18.94 8.64 -13.24
C ASP A 254 -17.61 8.51 -12.49
N ILE A 255 -16.49 8.62 -13.22
CA ILE A 255 -15.13 8.51 -12.68
C ILE A 255 -14.28 9.76 -12.91
N ASP A 256 -14.85 10.80 -13.52
CA ASP A 256 -14.26 12.14 -13.58
C ASP A 256 -13.76 12.53 -12.19
N CYS A 257 -12.50 12.96 -12.07
CA CYS A 257 -11.82 13.21 -10.80
C CYS A 257 -10.75 14.29 -10.94
N ASP A 258 -10.30 14.88 -9.82
CA ASP A 258 -9.17 15.81 -9.81
C ASP A 258 -7.84 15.07 -9.68
N VAL A 259 -7.82 14.05 -8.81
CA VAL A 259 -6.62 13.29 -8.44
C VAL A 259 -6.83 11.81 -8.73
N LEU A 260 -5.95 11.25 -9.57
CA LEU A 260 -5.89 9.83 -9.88
C LEU A 260 -4.68 9.18 -9.21
N LYS A 261 -4.90 8.19 -8.33
CA LYS A 261 -3.86 7.17 -8.08
C LYS A 261 -3.73 6.36 -9.35
N VAL A 262 -2.54 6.34 -9.95
CA VAL A 262 -2.28 5.59 -11.18
C VAL A 262 -2.25 4.10 -10.87
N GLY A 263 -3.04 3.33 -11.61
CA GLY A 263 -3.22 1.90 -11.39
C GLY A 263 -1.99 1.07 -11.68
N HIS A 264 -1.82 -0.01 -10.92
CA HIS A 264 -0.75 -1.00 -11.07
C HIS A 264 0.63 -0.35 -11.11
N HIS A 265 0.84 0.60 -10.19
CA HIS A 265 2.06 1.39 -10.04
C HIS A 265 2.53 2.10 -11.34
N GLY A 266 1.60 2.39 -12.26
CA GLY A 266 1.91 2.89 -13.59
C GLY A 266 2.28 1.81 -14.60
N SER A 267 1.78 0.58 -14.44
CA SER A 267 1.90 -0.48 -15.44
C SER A 267 1.37 -0.05 -16.81
N SER A 268 1.89 -0.65 -17.88
CA SER A 268 1.35 -0.48 -19.23
C SER A 268 -0.01 -1.20 -19.41
N THR A 269 -0.34 -2.14 -18.53
CA THR A 269 -1.61 -2.88 -18.48
C THR A 269 -2.75 -2.15 -17.76
N SER A 270 -2.45 -1.03 -17.09
CA SER A 270 -3.44 -0.16 -16.42
C SER A 270 -3.37 1.27 -16.96
N THR A 271 -4.25 2.13 -16.46
CA THR A 271 -4.51 3.51 -16.91
C THR A 271 -4.70 3.55 -18.44
N SER A 272 -5.68 2.83 -18.97
CA SER A 272 -6.00 2.82 -20.39
C SER A 272 -6.33 4.22 -20.91
N ARG A 273 -6.23 4.42 -22.24
CA ARG A 273 -6.66 5.70 -22.83
C ARG A 273 -8.15 5.97 -22.66
N ALA A 274 -8.98 4.93 -22.59
CA ALA A 274 -10.43 5.09 -22.36
C ALA A 274 -10.70 5.55 -20.93
N PHE A 275 -10.17 4.81 -19.95
CA PHE A 275 -10.26 5.12 -18.53
C PHE A 275 -9.69 6.52 -18.21
N LEU A 276 -8.48 6.84 -18.66
CA LEU A 276 -7.88 8.17 -18.43
C LEU A 276 -8.68 9.31 -19.06
N THR A 277 -9.35 9.08 -20.19
CA THR A 277 -10.24 10.08 -20.82
C THR A 277 -11.54 10.27 -20.04
N ALA A 278 -12.05 9.21 -19.41
CA ALA A 278 -13.25 9.27 -18.57
C ALA A 278 -12.96 9.81 -17.16
N ALA A 279 -11.76 9.56 -16.61
CA ALA A 279 -11.32 10.04 -15.31
C ALA A 279 -10.83 11.50 -15.33
N SER A 280 -10.32 11.98 -16.47
CA SER A 280 -9.94 13.37 -16.73
C SER A 280 -9.13 14.13 -15.65
N PRO A 281 -8.15 13.50 -14.94
CA PRO A 281 -7.49 14.11 -13.78
C PRO A 281 -6.61 15.33 -14.11
N GLU A 282 -6.53 16.28 -13.18
CA GLU A 282 -5.49 17.32 -13.18
C GLU A 282 -4.18 16.79 -12.58
N TYR A 283 -4.26 15.92 -11.56
CA TYR A 283 -3.14 15.35 -10.81
C TYR A 283 -3.12 13.82 -10.92
N ALA A 284 -1.95 13.23 -11.12
CA ALA A 284 -1.76 11.78 -11.10
C ALA A 284 -0.60 11.40 -10.17
N VAL A 285 -0.83 10.49 -9.23
CA VAL A 285 0.21 9.99 -8.31
C VAL A 285 0.55 8.54 -8.65
N ILE A 286 1.84 8.27 -8.82
CA ILE A 286 2.40 6.94 -9.06
C ILE A 286 3.18 6.52 -7.81
N SER A 287 2.59 5.65 -6.99
CA SER A 287 3.34 4.91 -5.97
C SER A 287 4.10 3.77 -6.65
N CYS A 288 5.42 3.79 -6.57
CA CYS A 288 6.32 2.79 -7.15
C CYS A 288 7.72 2.89 -6.52
N GLY A 289 8.52 1.83 -6.62
CA GLY A 289 9.86 1.80 -6.01
C GLY A 289 10.99 2.22 -6.97
N MET A 290 11.96 2.99 -6.47
CA MET A 290 13.16 3.37 -7.24
C MET A 290 13.91 2.13 -7.72
N GLY A 291 13.99 1.93 -9.04
CA GLY A 291 14.65 0.77 -9.63
C GLY A 291 13.95 -0.58 -9.40
N ASN A 292 12.63 -0.58 -9.15
CA ASN A 292 11.84 -1.81 -9.01
C ASN A 292 12.02 -2.80 -10.19
N SER A 293 11.88 -4.09 -9.91
CA SER A 293 12.12 -5.16 -10.89
C SER A 293 11.08 -5.27 -12.01
N TYR A 294 9.95 -4.55 -11.90
CA TYR A 294 8.85 -4.56 -12.87
C TYR A 294 9.06 -3.54 -13.99
N GLY A 295 9.97 -2.57 -13.80
CA GLY A 295 10.15 -1.46 -14.73
C GLY A 295 9.07 -0.38 -14.62
N HIS A 296 8.37 -0.33 -13.48
CA HIS A 296 7.30 0.63 -13.22
C HIS A 296 7.85 2.02 -12.87
N PRO A 297 7.19 3.13 -13.26
CA PRO A 297 6.07 3.19 -14.20
C PRO A 297 6.54 2.98 -15.65
N HIS A 298 5.73 2.26 -16.43
CA HIS A 298 5.98 2.02 -17.85
C HIS A 298 5.88 3.31 -18.67
N ILE A 299 6.74 3.46 -19.69
CA ILE A 299 6.79 4.65 -20.55
C ILE A 299 5.47 4.86 -21.31
N GLU A 300 4.79 3.78 -21.70
CA GLU A 300 3.48 3.83 -22.34
C GLU A 300 2.41 4.49 -21.48
N THR A 301 2.56 4.48 -20.16
CA THR A 301 1.61 5.07 -19.20
C THR A 301 2.02 6.49 -18.84
N LEU A 302 3.32 6.77 -18.69
CA LEU A 302 3.83 8.15 -18.61
C LEU A 302 3.45 8.98 -19.85
N ASP A 303 3.54 8.41 -21.06
CA ASP A 303 3.14 9.08 -22.31
C ASP A 303 1.63 9.29 -22.42
N ARG A 304 0.80 8.44 -21.79
CA ARG A 304 -0.66 8.66 -21.69
C ARG A 304 -0.97 9.87 -20.80
N LEU A 305 -0.43 9.88 -19.58
CA LEU A 305 -0.62 10.96 -18.61
C LEU A 305 -0.11 12.30 -19.17
N LYS A 306 1.10 12.31 -19.74
CA LYS A 306 1.70 13.47 -20.41
C LYS A 306 0.88 13.92 -21.62
N GLY A 307 0.35 12.99 -22.40
CA GLY A 307 -0.51 13.28 -23.56
C GLY A 307 -1.88 13.87 -23.20
N ALA A 308 -2.38 13.58 -21.99
CA ALA A 308 -3.58 14.19 -21.43
C ALA A 308 -3.31 15.52 -20.68
N GLY A 309 -2.03 15.89 -20.46
CA GLY A 309 -1.63 17.13 -19.79
C GLY A 309 -1.62 17.06 -18.26
N VAL A 310 -1.68 15.85 -17.68
CA VAL A 310 -1.80 15.61 -16.23
C VAL A 310 -0.49 15.94 -15.51
N LYS A 311 -0.58 16.57 -14.33
CA LYS A 311 0.55 16.77 -13.41
C LYS A 311 0.91 15.44 -12.75
N VAL A 312 2.02 14.83 -13.15
CA VAL A 312 2.45 13.51 -12.64
C VAL A 312 3.38 13.67 -11.43
N TYR A 313 3.09 12.96 -10.35
CA TYR A 313 3.92 12.86 -9.14
C TYR A 313 4.32 11.41 -8.91
N ARG A 314 5.51 11.19 -8.34
CA ARG A 314 6.14 9.86 -8.21
C ARG A 314 6.84 9.69 -6.87
N THR A 315 6.44 8.67 -6.10
CA THR A 315 7.07 8.39 -4.79
C THR A 315 8.58 8.15 -4.93
N ASP A 316 8.99 7.37 -5.93
CA ASP A 316 10.42 7.06 -6.17
C ASP A 316 11.29 8.27 -6.52
N LEU A 317 10.69 9.40 -6.94
CA LEU A 317 11.41 10.64 -7.25
C LEU A 317 11.26 11.72 -6.18
N GLN A 318 10.25 11.62 -5.30
CA GLN A 318 9.78 12.73 -4.46
C GLN A 318 9.61 12.37 -2.98
N GLY A 319 9.68 11.09 -2.62
CA GLY A 319 9.34 10.59 -1.30
C GLY A 319 7.83 10.64 -1.04
N ASP A 320 7.45 10.87 0.22
CA ASP A 320 6.06 10.95 0.67
C ASP A 320 5.35 12.14 0.00
N ILE A 321 4.32 11.87 -0.82
CA ILE A 321 3.54 12.90 -1.52
C ILE A 321 2.26 13.16 -0.72
N ILE A 322 2.08 14.41 -0.30
CA ILE A 322 0.95 14.85 0.51
C ILE A 322 0.13 15.85 -0.30
N MET A 323 -1.15 15.56 -0.50
CA MET A 323 -2.12 16.44 -1.15
C MET A 323 -3.13 16.95 -0.12
N THR A 324 -3.17 18.26 0.10
CA THR A 324 -4.11 18.91 1.04
C THR A 324 -5.25 19.57 0.28
N CYS A 325 -6.48 19.36 0.74
CA CYS A 325 -7.72 19.77 0.09
C CYS A 325 -8.70 20.43 1.08
N ASP A 326 -9.13 21.66 0.80
CA ASP A 326 -10.08 22.46 1.59
C ASP A 326 -11.55 22.33 1.09
N GLY A 327 -11.80 21.40 0.17
CA GLY A 327 -13.09 21.19 -0.49
C GLY A 327 -13.27 22.00 -1.80
N GLU A 328 -12.45 23.04 -2.05
CA GLU A 328 -12.46 23.83 -3.29
C GLU A 328 -11.12 23.83 -4.05
N ASN A 329 -10.01 23.61 -3.37
CA ASN A 329 -8.63 23.72 -3.86
C ASN A 329 -7.83 22.48 -3.47
N ILE A 330 -6.79 22.18 -4.25
CA ILE A 330 -5.81 21.12 -3.95
C ILE A 330 -4.42 21.73 -4.00
N THR A 331 -3.62 21.49 -2.97
CA THR A 331 -2.20 21.82 -2.91
C THR A 331 -1.39 20.54 -2.71
N VAL A 332 -0.11 20.56 -3.11
CA VAL A 332 0.79 19.40 -3.03
C VAL A 332 2.09 19.83 -2.38
N ASN A 333 2.68 18.97 -1.54
CA ASN A 333 3.95 19.23 -0.84
C ASN A 333 5.20 19.27 -1.74
N ALA A 334 5.07 19.01 -3.04
CA ALA A 334 6.15 18.96 -4.02
C ALA A 334 5.70 19.48 -5.39
N GLU A 335 6.65 19.80 -6.26
CA GLU A 335 6.40 20.13 -7.66
C GLU A 335 6.11 18.87 -8.51
N PRO A 336 5.41 18.97 -9.66
CA PRO A 336 5.23 17.84 -10.57
C PRO A 336 6.57 17.27 -11.06
N SER A 337 6.65 15.94 -11.19
CA SER A 337 7.81 15.29 -11.80
C SER A 337 7.94 15.62 -13.29
N GLU A 338 9.17 15.92 -13.73
CA GLU A 338 9.48 16.07 -15.14
C GLU A 338 9.22 14.74 -15.87
N ALA A 339 8.23 14.73 -16.76
CA ALA A 339 7.75 13.53 -17.44
C ALA A 339 8.74 13.05 -18.52
N GLY A 340 9.88 12.51 -18.08
CA GLY A 340 11.01 12.08 -18.90
C GLY A 340 11.42 10.65 -18.60
N GLY A 341 10.79 9.68 -19.27
CA GLY A 341 11.42 8.37 -19.46
C GLY A 341 12.73 8.52 -20.25
N ALA A 342 13.66 7.59 -20.04
CA ALA A 342 15.00 7.67 -20.62
C ALA A 342 14.96 7.82 -22.14
N SER A 343 15.62 8.86 -22.67
CA SER A 343 15.55 9.20 -24.09
C SER A 343 16.29 8.18 -24.97
N SER A 344 15.52 7.29 -25.61
CA SER A 344 15.97 6.33 -26.63
C SER A 344 16.23 7.02 -28.00
N GLY A 345 17.05 8.07 -27.98
CA GLY A 345 17.27 8.99 -29.10
C GLY A 345 18.23 8.54 -30.21
N GLU A 346 18.17 7.29 -30.71
CA GLU A 346 18.89 6.95 -31.95
C GLU A 346 18.05 7.34 -33.19
N SER A 347 18.41 8.47 -33.81
CA SER A 347 17.92 8.80 -35.17
C SER A 347 19.01 9.45 -36.01
N LYS A 348 19.16 8.97 -37.25
CA LYS A 348 20.29 9.29 -38.14
C LYS A 348 19.92 10.37 -39.15
N SER A 349 20.67 11.47 -39.17
CA SER A 349 20.93 12.23 -40.38
C SER A 349 22.21 13.05 -40.24
N GLU A 350 23.25 12.74 -41.02
CA GLU A 350 24.54 13.45 -40.98
C GLU A 350 25.02 13.86 -42.38
N THR A 351 24.88 15.15 -42.70
CA THR A 351 25.80 15.95 -43.56
C THR A 351 25.40 17.42 -43.39
N THR A 352 26.28 18.43 -43.32
CA THR A 352 27.67 18.52 -43.78
C THR A 352 28.55 19.34 -42.80
N LYS A 353 29.88 19.21 -42.94
CA LYS A 353 30.95 19.72 -42.05
C LYS A 353 30.98 21.25 -41.82
N SER A 354 31.56 21.63 -40.67
CA SER A 354 32.66 22.63 -40.48
C SER A 354 32.36 23.76 -39.46
N THR A 355 33.23 24.20 -38.55
CA THR A 355 34.52 23.70 -37.96
C THR A 355 34.86 24.59 -36.74
N THR A 356 35.34 24.00 -35.62
CA THR A 356 36.08 24.66 -34.50
C THR A 356 35.32 25.68 -33.61
N THR A 357 35.53 25.80 -32.28
CA THR A 357 36.11 24.96 -31.21
C THR A 357 35.86 25.66 -29.87
N THR A 358 35.51 24.95 -28.79
CA THR A 358 36.14 25.05 -27.44
C THR A 358 35.62 23.91 -26.53
N LYS A 359 36.44 23.48 -25.57
CA LYS A 359 36.21 22.33 -24.69
C LYS A 359 35.06 22.55 -23.69
N ILE A 360 34.36 21.47 -23.37
CA ILE A 360 34.00 21.13 -21.98
C ILE A 360 34.75 19.84 -21.63
N THR A 361 35.16 19.68 -20.37
CA THR A 361 35.95 18.54 -19.89
C THR A 361 35.18 17.81 -18.81
N ASN A 362 34.75 16.58 -19.12
CA ASN A 362 34.15 15.68 -18.13
C ASN A 362 35.22 14.87 -17.40
N THR A 363 34.79 14.29 -16.26
CA THR A 363 35.45 13.28 -15.41
C THR A 363 36.07 13.80 -14.12
N THR A 364 35.43 13.43 -13.01
CA THR A 364 36.10 13.01 -11.76
C THR A 364 35.41 11.76 -11.25
N VAL A 365 35.91 10.59 -11.65
CA VAL A 365 35.76 9.34 -10.89
C VAL A 365 36.93 9.30 -9.91
N THR A 366 36.66 9.06 -8.63
CA THR A 366 37.67 9.22 -7.58
C THR A 366 38.52 7.95 -7.43
N GLU A 367 39.81 8.03 -7.74
CA GLU A 367 40.77 7.00 -7.33
C GLU A 367 41.06 7.06 -5.82
N LYS A 368 41.59 5.96 -5.30
CA LYS A 368 41.91 5.73 -3.89
C LYS A 368 42.84 6.82 -3.29
N PRO A 369 42.43 7.53 -2.22
CA PRO A 369 43.34 8.38 -1.44
C PRO A 369 44.48 7.57 -0.79
N ALA A 370 45.64 8.20 -0.64
CA ALA A 370 46.73 7.68 0.18
C ALA A 370 46.37 7.71 1.67
N GLU A 371 47.19 7.04 2.49
CA GLU A 371 46.90 6.79 3.91
C GLU A 371 46.85 8.09 4.75
N GLU A 372 45.66 8.46 5.24
CA GLU A 372 45.44 9.01 6.58
C GLU A 372 43.94 8.96 6.93
N ASN A 373 43.58 8.25 8.01
CA ASN A 373 42.23 7.83 8.43
C ASN A 373 41.58 6.73 7.55
N PRO A 374 41.27 5.53 8.11
CA PRO A 374 40.67 4.44 7.35
C PRO A 374 39.15 4.61 7.22
N VAL A 375 38.69 5.18 6.10
CA VAL A 375 37.29 5.05 5.69
C VAL A 375 37.01 3.57 5.41
N SER A 376 36.22 2.92 6.28
CA SER A 376 35.89 1.51 6.13
C SER A 376 34.81 1.32 5.06
N TYR A 377 35.22 1.07 3.82
CA TYR A 377 34.31 0.75 2.74
C TYR A 377 33.69 -0.65 2.93
N SER A 378 32.36 -0.73 2.93
CA SER A 378 31.62 -1.99 2.96
C SER A 378 31.84 -2.80 1.67
N TYR A 379 31.99 -2.12 0.53
CA TYR A 379 32.03 -2.74 -0.79
C TYR A 379 33.22 -2.28 -1.64
N VAL A 380 33.63 -3.19 -2.53
CA VAL A 380 34.66 -2.98 -3.55
C VAL A 380 34.08 -3.39 -4.90
N LEU A 381 34.15 -2.47 -5.86
CA LEU A 381 33.72 -2.65 -7.24
C LEU A 381 34.87 -3.22 -8.07
N ASN A 382 34.57 -4.18 -8.94
CA ASN A 382 35.45 -4.61 -10.01
C ASN A 382 34.97 -3.98 -11.33
N THR A 383 35.63 -2.89 -11.74
CA THR A 383 35.19 -2.02 -12.84
C THR A 383 35.23 -2.70 -14.22
N ASN A 384 36.10 -3.69 -14.39
CA ASN A 384 36.30 -4.44 -15.63
C ASN A 384 35.28 -5.57 -15.81
N THR A 385 34.98 -6.32 -14.74
CA THR A 385 34.01 -7.43 -14.79
C THR A 385 32.60 -7.05 -14.34
N MET A 386 32.35 -5.74 -14.12
CA MET A 386 31.12 -5.12 -13.61
C MET A 386 30.53 -5.91 -12.44
N LYS A 387 31.29 -6.05 -11.34
CA LYS A 387 30.84 -6.79 -10.14
C LYS A 387 31.10 -6.04 -8.84
N ILE A 388 30.11 -6.03 -7.96
CA ILE A 388 30.25 -5.55 -6.58
C ILE A 388 30.59 -6.72 -5.64
N HIS A 389 31.49 -6.47 -4.68
CA HIS A 389 31.98 -7.41 -3.69
C HIS A 389 31.92 -6.78 -2.29
N ARG A 390 31.68 -7.56 -1.22
CA ARG A 390 32.01 -7.10 0.15
C ARG A 390 33.52 -6.89 0.23
N ALA A 391 34.00 -5.88 0.96
CA ALA A 391 35.44 -5.60 1.06
C ALA A 391 36.27 -6.78 1.63
N SER A 392 35.67 -7.60 2.49
CA SER A 392 36.25 -8.85 3.04
C SER A 392 36.26 -10.04 2.06
N CYS A 393 35.75 -9.89 0.84
CA CYS A 393 35.61 -10.99 -0.12
C CYS A 393 36.98 -11.48 -0.64
N SER A 394 37.26 -12.77 -0.48
CA SER A 394 38.45 -13.50 -1.01
C SER A 394 38.67 -13.46 -2.54
N SER A 395 37.87 -12.70 -3.30
CA SER A 395 38.18 -12.32 -4.69
C SER A 395 38.86 -10.95 -4.78
N VAL A 396 38.60 -10.02 -3.86
CA VAL A 396 39.16 -8.65 -3.83
C VAL A 396 40.68 -8.66 -3.77
N SER A 397 41.29 -9.57 -3.00
CA SER A 397 42.73 -9.77 -2.91
C SER A 397 43.38 -10.33 -4.20
N ARG A 398 42.58 -10.66 -5.22
CA ARG A 398 43.02 -11.20 -6.51
C ARG A 398 42.62 -10.31 -7.70
N MET A 399 42.09 -9.12 -7.44
CA MET A 399 41.79 -8.11 -8.46
C MET A 399 42.96 -7.13 -8.50
N SER A 400 43.41 -6.74 -9.69
CA SER A 400 44.41 -5.67 -9.84
C SER A 400 43.86 -4.36 -9.29
N GLU A 401 44.69 -3.56 -8.62
CA GLU A 401 44.28 -2.31 -7.95
C GLU A 401 43.65 -1.31 -8.93
N GLU A 402 44.15 -1.23 -10.16
CA GLU A 402 43.63 -0.38 -11.25
C GLU A 402 42.17 -0.69 -11.65
N ASN A 403 41.64 -1.87 -11.25
CA ASN A 403 40.28 -2.31 -11.53
C ASN A 403 39.38 -2.24 -10.27
N LYS A 404 39.82 -1.57 -9.19
CA LYS A 404 39.08 -1.45 -7.92
C LYS A 404 38.44 -0.07 -7.76
N GLY A 405 37.10 -0.03 -7.78
CA GLY A 405 36.33 1.05 -7.16
C GLY A 405 36.00 0.71 -5.71
N TYR A 406 35.64 1.70 -4.90
CA TYR A 406 35.28 1.54 -3.49
C TYR A 406 33.98 2.28 -3.20
N THR A 407 33.05 1.67 -2.48
CA THR A 407 31.74 2.29 -2.18
C THR A 407 31.13 1.75 -0.88
N ASN A 408 30.25 2.55 -0.28
CA ASN A 408 29.29 2.11 0.75
C ASN A 408 27.86 2.00 0.20
N ASP A 409 27.57 2.77 -0.86
CA ASP A 409 26.37 2.66 -1.67
C ASP A 409 26.44 1.38 -2.54
N TYR A 410 25.58 0.41 -2.22
CA TYR A 410 25.45 -0.85 -2.94
C TYR A 410 24.48 -0.67 -4.11
N ASP A 411 23.31 -0.09 -3.86
CA ASP A 411 22.19 -0.01 -4.81
C ASP A 411 22.48 0.92 -5.98
N GLY A 412 23.12 2.06 -5.74
CA GLY A 412 23.64 2.93 -6.81
C GLY A 412 24.76 2.28 -7.63
N ALA A 413 25.45 1.27 -7.11
CA ALA A 413 26.34 0.43 -7.92
C ALA A 413 25.57 -0.63 -8.73
N ILE A 414 24.49 -1.21 -8.19
CA ILE A 414 23.59 -2.08 -8.98
C ILE A 414 22.95 -1.28 -10.12
N ALA A 415 22.49 -0.06 -9.87
CA ALA A 415 21.95 0.86 -10.87
C ALA A 415 22.99 1.24 -11.95
N GLN A 416 24.28 1.32 -11.60
CA GLN A 416 25.39 1.44 -12.56
C GLN A 416 25.73 0.14 -13.31
N GLY A 417 24.93 -0.93 -13.14
CA GLY A 417 25.09 -2.20 -13.84
C GLY A 417 26.08 -3.18 -13.20
N TYR A 418 26.51 -2.96 -11.95
CA TYR A 418 27.39 -3.91 -11.26
C TYR A 418 26.60 -5.12 -10.73
N VAL A 419 27.02 -6.33 -11.09
CA VAL A 419 26.36 -7.58 -10.71
C VAL A 419 26.88 -8.07 -9.34
N PRO A 420 26.02 -8.51 -8.40
CA PRO A 420 26.47 -9.00 -7.10
C PRO A 420 27.40 -10.22 -7.17
N CYS A 421 28.53 -10.18 -6.47
CA CYS A 421 29.47 -11.30 -6.43
C CYS A 421 28.88 -12.52 -5.71
N LYS A 422 28.43 -13.51 -6.50
CA LYS A 422 27.85 -14.79 -6.05
C LYS A 422 28.63 -15.55 -4.96
N LYS A 423 29.93 -15.26 -4.75
CA LYS A 423 30.76 -15.88 -3.69
C LYS A 423 30.57 -15.23 -2.31
N CYS A 424 30.48 -13.90 -2.23
CA CYS A 424 30.34 -13.20 -0.94
C CYS A 424 28.92 -12.71 -0.66
N LYS A 425 28.03 -12.70 -1.67
CA LYS A 425 26.67 -12.16 -1.60
C LYS A 425 26.66 -10.81 -0.86
N PRO A 426 27.24 -9.76 -1.49
CA PRO A 426 27.23 -8.41 -0.93
C PRO A 426 25.80 -7.93 -0.67
#